data_AF-A0A522UDW5-F1
#
_entry.id   AF-A0A522UDW5-F1
#
_cell.length_a   1.000
_cell.length_b   1.000
_cell.length_c   1.000
_cell.angle_alpha   90.00
_cell.angle_beta   90.00
_cell.angle_gamma   90.00
#
_symmetry.space_group_name_H-M   'P 1'
#
loop_
_entity.id
_entity.type
_entity.pdbx_description
1 polymer ?
#
loop_
_entity_poly.entity_id
_entity_poly.type
_entity_poly.pdbx_seq_one_letter_code
_entity_poly.pdbx_strand_id
1 'polypeptide(L)'
;MKKQFGVLAAVLLGTNWAALAGGTVVVAPARYNVMQVGLDLAARNGVTLVSYQGEATTAKPLIHVWNGQEWNFVALEDFQAGKFLSEKPKQTVVVGDEQMVPQAFAPISAWAGQQQTIRAIETEALLNQLGTALKFRDADWQWYASRYNLKLQDLNAPKRKTSIYDQPFGQPFTLKHRGMTQKTSEIQPPAPPPAKTEAAEPKPAVVEAPVLETPPVEKPATK
;
A
#
# COMPACT_ATOMS: atom_id res chain seq x y z
N MET A 1 -3.58 62.76 25.61
CA MET A 1 -3.59 62.10 24.29
C MET A 1 -3.13 60.66 24.48
N LYS A 2 -4.06 59.69 24.49
CA LYS A 2 -3.78 58.27 24.74
C LYS A 2 -3.49 57.58 23.39
N LYS A 3 -2.28 57.05 23.22
CA LYS A 3 -1.87 56.24 22.06
C LYS A 3 -2.49 54.85 22.20
N GLN A 4 -3.42 54.49 21.31
CA GLN A 4 -3.91 53.12 21.20
C GLN A 4 -2.92 52.31 20.37
N PHE A 5 -2.33 51.28 20.98
CA PHE A 5 -1.59 50.23 20.29
C PHE A 5 -2.61 49.27 19.68
N GLY A 6 -2.66 49.21 18.35
CA GLY A 6 -3.41 48.18 17.63
C GLY A 6 -2.69 46.84 17.78
N VAL A 7 -3.33 45.91 18.47
CA VAL A 7 -2.93 44.51 18.53
C VAL A 7 -3.22 43.88 17.18
N LEU A 8 -2.17 43.50 16.45
CA LEU A 8 -2.26 42.70 15.24
C LEU A 8 -2.63 41.27 15.64
N ALA A 9 -3.89 40.89 15.46
CA ALA A 9 -4.32 39.51 15.63
C ALA A 9 -3.79 38.68 14.45
N ALA A 10 -2.75 37.89 14.69
CA ALA A 10 -2.31 36.86 13.77
C ALA A 10 -3.38 35.76 13.71
N VAL A 11 -4.17 35.76 12.65
CA VAL A 11 -5.10 34.67 12.33
C VAL A 11 -4.24 33.45 11.98
N LEU A 12 -4.10 32.53 12.93
CA LEU A 12 -3.64 31.18 12.68
C LEU A 12 -4.73 30.49 11.84
N LEU A 13 -4.54 30.49 10.51
CA LEU A 13 -5.32 29.64 9.60
C LEU A 13 -5.01 28.19 9.96
N GLY A 14 -5.80 27.64 10.88
CA GLY A 14 -5.83 26.21 11.15
C GLY A 14 -6.31 25.50 9.89
N THR A 15 -5.44 24.70 9.29
CA THR A 15 -5.76 23.84 8.15
C THR A 15 -6.74 22.77 8.64
N ASN A 16 -8.05 23.00 8.50
CA ASN A 16 -9.11 22.04 8.81
C ASN A 16 -9.34 21.11 7.62
N TRP A 17 -8.35 20.27 7.35
CA TRP A 17 -8.53 19.06 6.55
C TRP A 17 -9.24 17.97 7.36
N ALA A 18 -10.30 17.40 6.78
CA ALA A 18 -10.83 16.13 7.27
C ALA A 18 -9.84 15.02 6.92
N ALA A 19 -9.42 14.26 7.92
CA ALA A 19 -8.48 13.17 7.72
C ALA A 19 -9.12 12.05 6.87
N LEU A 20 -8.36 11.54 5.89
CA LEU A 20 -8.87 10.58 4.90
C LEU A 20 -8.74 9.13 5.38
N ALA A 21 -9.70 8.27 5.00
CA ALA A 21 -9.74 6.87 5.43
C ALA A 21 -8.57 6.03 4.87
N GLY A 22 -8.07 5.07 5.68
CA GLY A 22 -6.84 4.29 5.46
C GLY A 22 -6.91 3.18 4.41
N GLY A 23 -7.29 3.52 3.18
CA GLY A 23 -7.31 2.60 2.04
C GLY A 23 -5.96 2.49 1.34
N THR A 24 -5.98 2.77 0.03
CA THR A 24 -4.79 2.87 -0.82
C THR A 24 -4.52 4.33 -1.14
N VAL A 25 -3.27 4.75 -0.98
CA VAL A 25 -2.82 6.12 -1.31
C VAL A 25 -2.04 6.06 -2.62
N VAL A 26 -2.40 6.90 -3.58
CA VAL A 26 -1.68 7.07 -4.85
C VAL A 26 -1.03 8.44 -4.83
N VAL A 27 0.30 8.49 -4.80
CA VAL A 27 1.10 9.71 -4.87
C VAL A 27 1.59 9.87 -6.30
N ALA A 28 1.18 10.93 -6.98
CA ALA A 28 1.42 11.08 -8.41
C ALA A 28 1.82 12.52 -8.79
N PRO A 29 2.63 12.70 -9.84
CA PRO A 29 3.06 14.01 -10.29
C PRO A 29 1.87 14.81 -10.84
N ALA A 30 1.90 16.12 -10.67
CA ALA A 30 0.90 17.08 -11.17
C ALA A 30 0.96 17.25 -12.71
N ARG A 31 0.87 16.13 -13.45
CA ARG A 31 0.81 16.08 -14.92
C ARG A 31 -0.61 15.77 -15.35
N TYR A 32 -1.08 16.44 -16.40
CA TYR A 32 -2.47 16.33 -16.86
C TYR A 32 -2.93 14.87 -17.05
N ASN A 33 -2.20 14.08 -17.85
CA ASN A 33 -2.57 12.68 -18.13
C ASN A 33 -2.62 11.80 -16.86
N VAL A 34 -1.66 11.98 -15.96
CA VAL A 34 -1.56 11.21 -14.72
C VAL A 34 -2.66 11.60 -13.74
N MET A 35 -2.95 12.89 -13.64
CA MET A 35 -4.01 13.41 -12.77
C MET A 35 -5.40 12.99 -13.26
N GLN A 36 -5.63 12.97 -14.58
CA GLN A 36 -6.88 12.47 -15.15
C GLN A 36 -7.12 11.01 -14.76
N VAL A 37 -6.10 10.15 -14.91
CA VAL A 37 -6.17 8.74 -14.47
C VAL A 37 -6.34 8.65 -12.96
N GLY A 38 -5.61 9.45 -12.19
CA GLY A 38 -5.70 9.49 -10.73
C GLY A 38 -7.09 9.84 -10.21
N LEU A 39 -7.75 10.83 -10.83
CA LEU A 39 -9.10 11.25 -10.45
C LEU A 39 -10.15 10.18 -10.81
N ASP A 40 -10.03 9.55 -11.98
CA ASP A 40 -10.88 8.42 -12.34
C ASP A 40 -10.73 7.25 -11.34
N LEU A 41 -9.50 6.99 -10.88
CA LEU A 41 -9.23 5.99 -9.84
C LEU A 41 -9.83 6.37 -8.49
N ALA A 42 -9.69 7.63 -8.07
CA ALA A 42 -10.28 8.09 -6.83
C ALA A 42 -11.80 7.91 -6.84
N ALA A 43 -12.44 8.24 -7.97
CA ALA A 43 -13.89 8.12 -8.14
C ALA A 43 -14.39 6.66 -8.18
N ARG A 44 -13.63 5.74 -8.80
CA ARG A 44 -14.09 4.36 -9.03
C ARG A 44 -13.58 3.34 -8.03
N ASN A 45 -12.34 3.52 -7.58
CA ASN A 45 -11.62 2.55 -6.76
C ASN A 45 -11.46 3.01 -5.30
N GLY A 46 -11.92 4.23 -4.96
CA GLY A 46 -11.87 4.75 -3.59
C GLY A 46 -10.44 4.97 -3.10
N VAL A 47 -9.51 5.29 -4.01
CA VAL A 47 -8.12 5.59 -3.64
C VAL A 47 -8.00 7.05 -3.19
N THR A 48 -7.14 7.29 -2.20
CA THR A 48 -6.73 8.64 -1.82
C THR A 48 -5.66 9.12 -2.80
N LEU A 49 -5.95 10.19 -3.53
CA LEU A 49 -5.03 10.75 -4.52
C LEU A 49 -4.25 11.91 -3.90
N VAL A 50 -2.92 11.84 -4.01
CA VAL A 50 -1.99 12.89 -3.62
C VAL A 50 -1.25 13.35 -4.88
N SER A 51 -1.33 14.63 -5.17
CA SER A 51 -0.59 15.28 -6.25
C SER A 51 0.67 15.93 -5.68
N TYR A 52 1.78 15.82 -6.39
CA TYR A 52 2.99 16.57 -6.08
C TYR A 52 3.49 17.35 -7.30
N GLN A 53 4.02 18.54 -7.05
CA GLN A 53 4.71 19.36 -8.03
C GLN A 53 6.12 19.66 -7.54
N GLY A 54 7.10 19.30 -8.36
CA GLY A 54 8.53 19.41 -8.06
C GLY A 54 9.32 18.39 -8.88
N GLU A 55 10.63 18.57 -8.88
CA GLU A 55 11.62 17.66 -9.47
C GLU A 55 12.38 16.93 -8.36
N ALA A 56 13.22 15.94 -8.68
CA ALA A 56 14.00 15.19 -7.69
C ALA A 56 14.80 16.07 -6.72
N THR A 57 15.32 17.21 -7.22
CA THR A 57 16.15 18.17 -6.46
C THR A 57 15.33 19.17 -5.64
N THR A 58 14.00 19.18 -5.78
CA THR A 58 13.13 20.15 -5.11
C THR A 58 13.04 19.84 -3.62
N ALA A 59 13.60 20.71 -2.78
CA ALA A 59 13.61 20.54 -1.34
C ALA A 59 12.21 20.66 -0.70
N LYS A 60 11.34 21.50 -1.27
CA LYS A 60 9.98 21.75 -0.78
C LYS A 60 8.97 21.62 -1.94
N PRO A 61 8.60 20.39 -2.32
CA PRO A 61 7.59 20.19 -3.37
C PRO A 61 6.23 20.68 -2.88
N LEU A 62 5.40 21.14 -3.83
CA LEU A 62 4.01 21.53 -3.55
C LEU A 62 3.15 20.27 -3.54
N ILE A 63 2.47 19.99 -2.43
CA ILE A 63 1.71 18.75 -2.22
C ILE A 63 0.24 19.11 -2.04
N HIS A 64 -0.61 18.43 -2.79
CA HIS A 64 -2.06 18.54 -2.65
C HIS A 64 -2.68 17.17 -2.49
N VAL A 65 -3.70 17.07 -1.66
CA VAL A 65 -4.47 15.84 -1.45
C VAL A 65 -5.89 16.06 -1.93
N TRP A 66 -6.40 15.12 -2.72
CA TRP A 66 -7.79 15.11 -3.16
C TRP A 66 -8.67 14.51 -2.08
N ASN A 67 -9.65 15.26 -1.59
CA ASN A 67 -10.60 14.78 -0.57
C ASN A 67 -11.90 14.20 -1.17
N GLY A 68 -11.99 14.09 -2.49
CA GLY A 68 -13.22 13.70 -3.20
C GLY A 68 -14.01 14.86 -3.81
N GLN A 69 -13.73 16.10 -3.39
CA GLN A 69 -14.43 17.30 -3.85
C GLN A 69 -13.48 18.40 -4.31
N GLU A 70 -12.40 18.62 -3.56
CA GLU A 70 -11.42 19.67 -3.81
C GLU A 70 -9.99 19.22 -3.48
N TRP A 71 -9.03 20.02 -3.94
CA TRP A 71 -7.62 19.84 -3.66
C TRP A 71 -7.22 20.63 -2.43
N ASN A 72 -6.78 19.93 -1.38
CA ASN A 72 -6.29 20.53 -0.16
C ASN A 72 -4.76 20.57 -0.17
N PHE A 73 -4.19 21.74 0.07
CA PHE A 73 -2.76 21.88 0.25
C PHE A 73 -2.30 21.18 1.54
N VAL A 74 -1.17 20.48 1.47
CA VAL A 74 -0.54 19.82 2.62
C VAL A 74 0.92 20.25 2.70
N ALA A 75 1.33 20.73 3.88
CA ALA A 75 2.72 21.06 4.13
C ALA A 75 3.60 19.80 4.09
N LEU A 76 4.87 19.94 3.67
CA LEU A 76 5.78 18.80 3.52
C LEU A 76 5.95 18.05 4.85
N GLU A 77 6.01 18.77 5.96
CA GLU A 77 6.19 18.22 7.30
C GLU A 77 4.98 17.38 7.73
N ASP A 78 3.76 17.86 7.42
CA ASP A 78 2.52 17.14 7.71
C ASP A 78 2.32 15.93 6.79
N PHE A 79 2.77 16.02 5.54
CA PHE A 79 2.80 14.90 4.61
C PHE A 79 3.81 13.83 5.06
N GLN A 80 5.02 14.20 5.46
CA GLN A 80 6.04 13.28 5.98
C GLN A 80 5.60 12.60 7.27
N ALA A 81 4.83 13.29 8.11
CA ALA A 81 4.23 12.72 9.31
C ALA A 81 2.95 11.91 9.04
N GLY A 82 2.40 11.95 7.82
CA GLY A 82 1.18 11.23 7.46
C GLY A 82 -0.09 11.76 8.14
N LYS A 83 -0.08 13.01 8.64
CA LYS A 83 -1.21 13.58 9.42
C LYS A 83 -2.50 13.75 8.63
N PHE A 84 -2.44 13.61 7.31
CA PHE A 84 -3.56 13.72 6.39
C PHE A 84 -4.47 12.50 6.39
N LEU A 85 -3.97 11.41 6.96
CA LEU A 85 -4.62 10.13 7.01
C LEU A 85 -5.20 9.93 8.41
N SER A 86 -6.45 9.46 8.46
CA SER A 86 -7.09 9.03 9.71
C SER A 86 -6.48 7.73 10.22
N GLU A 87 -6.00 6.90 9.30
CA GLU A 87 -5.50 5.54 9.56
C GLU A 87 -4.32 5.22 8.65
N LYS A 88 -3.44 4.31 9.08
CA LYS A 88 -2.30 3.88 8.27
C LYS A 88 -2.80 3.17 6.99
N PRO A 89 -2.38 3.60 5.79
CA PRO A 89 -2.83 3.02 4.55
C PRO A 89 -2.25 1.61 4.38
N LYS A 90 -3.02 0.72 3.77
CA LYS A 90 -2.57 -0.66 3.50
C LYS A 90 -1.48 -0.68 2.42
N GLN A 91 -1.61 0.20 1.44
CA GLN A 91 -0.74 0.28 0.29
C GLN A 91 -0.55 1.73 -0.13
N THR A 92 0.67 2.05 -0.56
CA THR A 92 1.03 3.35 -1.10
C THR A 92 1.70 3.14 -2.45
N VAL A 93 1.13 3.73 -3.49
CA VAL A 93 1.66 3.68 -4.85
C VAL A 93 2.26 5.03 -5.19
N VAL A 94 3.56 5.07 -5.45
CA VAL A 94 4.26 6.28 -5.88
C VAL A 94 4.46 6.22 -7.39
N VAL A 95 3.88 7.16 -8.12
CA VAL A 95 4.02 7.29 -9.57
C VAL A 95 5.16 8.26 -9.88
N GLY A 96 6.07 7.83 -10.73
CA GLY A 96 7.28 8.54 -11.11
C GLY A 96 8.52 7.67 -10.99
N ASP A 97 9.56 8.05 -11.72
CA ASP A 97 10.90 7.51 -11.55
C ASP A 97 11.67 8.25 -10.43
N GLU A 98 12.88 7.78 -10.14
CA GLU A 98 13.76 8.38 -9.12
C GLU A 98 14.22 9.81 -9.49
N GLN A 99 14.08 10.22 -10.75
CA GLN A 99 14.46 11.55 -11.24
C GLN A 99 13.29 12.55 -11.15
N MET A 100 12.07 12.04 -11.06
CA MET A 100 10.84 12.82 -10.94
C MET A 100 10.38 12.96 -9.49
N VAL A 101 10.53 11.90 -8.69
CA VAL A 101 10.07 11.91 -7.30
C VAL A 101 11.02 12.74 -6.45
N PRO A 102 10.55 13.81 -5.76
CA PRO A 102 11.38 14.62 -4.89
C PRO A 102 12.05 13.78 -3.79
N GLN A 103 13.34 13.98 -3.52
CA GLN A 103 14.04 13.28 -2.45
C GLN A 103 13.42 13.52 -1.06
N ALA A 104 12.71 14.63 -0.91
CA ALA A 104 11.91 14.95 0.28
C ALA A 104 10.85 13.89 0.62
N PHE A 105 10.53 12.98 -0.30
CA PHE A 105 9.56 11.90 -0.13
C PHE A 105 10.20 10.60 0.42
N ALA A 106 11.51 10.54 0.62
CA ALA A 106 12.15 9.38 1.25
C ALA A 106 11.51 8.94 2.59
N PRO A 107 11.04 9.86 3.47
CA PRO A 107 10.39 9.48 4.73
C PRO A 107 8.98 8.90 4.60
N ILE A 108 8.38 8.83 3.41
CA ILE A 108 7.02 8.29 3.19
C ILE A 108 6.88 6.88 3.78
N SER A 109 7.94 6.07 3.75
CA SER A 109 7.98 4.73 4.32
C SER A 109 7.60 4.63 5.80
N ALA A 110 7.68 5.73 6.56
CA ALA A 110 7.30 5.76 7.97
C ALA A 110 5.80 5.47 8.18
N TRP A 111 4.94 6.07 7.34
CA TRP A 111 3.49 5.90 7.39
C TRP A 111 2.95 5.09 6.22
N ALA A 112 3.67 4.92 5.12
CA ALA A 112 3.26 4.03 4.05
C ALA A 112 3.15 2.59 4.56
N GLY A 113 2.11 1.89 4.09
CA GLY A 113 2.01 0.44 4.25
C GLY A 113 2.94 -0.25 3.26
N GLN A 114 2.40 -1.10 2.41
CA GLN A 114 3.15 -1.68 1.30
C GLN A 114 3.42 -0.61 0.23
N GLN A 115 4.68 -0.20 0.08
CA GLN A 115 5.09 0.78 -0.93
C GLN A 115 5.39 0.10 -2.27
N GLN A 116 4.81 0.63 -3.36
CA GLN A 116 5.13 0.23 -4.73
C GLN A 116 5.41 1.47 -5.58
N THR A 117 6.47 1.43 -6.37
CA THR A 117 6.81 2.51 -7.30
C THR A 117 6.40 2.13 -8.72
N ILE A 118 5.65 3.00 -9.38
CA ILE A 118 5.23 2.88 -10.78
C ILE A 118 6.02 3.92 -11.58
N ARG A 119 6.96 3.43 -12.39
CA ARG A 119 7.87 4.29 -13.15
C ARG A 119 7.23 4.84 -14.44
N ALA A 120 6.10 4.29 -14.85
CA ALA A 120 5.44 4.67 -16.08
C ALA A 120 4.54 5.91 -15.89
N ILE A 121 4.68 6.88 -16.79
CA ILE A 121 3.80 8.06 -16.87
C ILE A 121 2.82 8.01 -18.04
N GLU A 122 3.10 7.17 -19.04
CA GLU A 122 2.21 6.96 -20.17
C GLU A 122 0.96 6.22 -19.74
N THR A 123 -0.21 6.68 -20.18
CA THR A 123 -1.52 6.21 -19.71
C THR A 123 -1.66 4.69 -19.77
N GLU A 124 -1.22 4.05 -20.84
CA GLU A 124 -1.31 2.60 -21.03
C GLU A 124 -0.49 1.82 -20.00
N ALA A 125 0.79 2.17 -19.88
CA ALA A 125 1.73 1.52 -18.98
C ALA A 125 1.39 1.83 -17.51
N LEU A 126 0.92 3.05 -17.23
CA LEU A 126 0.42 3.48 -15.93
C LEU A 126 -0.79 2.63 -15.51
N LEU A 127 -1.80 2.51 -16.37
CA LEU A 127 -2.99 1.69 -16.09
C LEU A 127 -2.66 0.22 -15.93
N ASN A 128 -1.74 -0.33 -16.72
CA ASN A 128 -1.31 -1.73 -16.58
C ASN A 128 -0.66 -2.00 -15.21
N GLN A 129 0.23 -1.12 -14.76
CA GLN A 129 0.88 -1.25 -13.46
C GLN A 129 -0.11 -0.99 -12.31
N LEU A 130 -0.96 0.02 -12.43
CA LEU A 130 -1.99 0.34 -11.42
C LEU A 130 -3.03 -0.76 -11.31
N GLY A 131 -3.48 -1.34 -12.42
CA GLY A 131 -4.46 -2.41 -12.39
C GLY A 131 -3.92 -3.69 -11.79
N THR A 132 -2.62 -3.95 -11.93
CA THR A 132 -1.94 -5.03 -11.20
C THR A 132 -1.87 -4.72 -9.71
N ALA A 133 -1.47 -3.49 -9.35
CA ALA A 133 -1.31 -3.06 -7.96
C ALA A 133 -2.65 -2.99 -7.18
N LEU A 134 -3.72 -2.59 -7.85
CA LEU A 134 -5.07 -2.40 -7.29
C LEU A 134 -5.99 -3.59 -7.55
N LYS A 135 -5.49 -4.63 -8.25
CA LYS A 135 -6.25 -5.84 -8.62
C LYS A 135 -7.55 -5.53 -9.35
N PHE A 136 -7.46 -4.78 -10.45
CA PHE A 136 -8.60 -4.45 -11.30
C PHE A 136 -9.35 -5.70 -11.75
N ARG A 137 -10.68 -5.60 -11.73
CA ARG A 137 -11.58 -6.60 -12.29
C ARG A 137 -11.75 -6.35 -13.78
N ASP A 138 -12.29 -7.33 -14.49
CA ASP A 138 -12.55 -7.22 -15.95
C ASP A 138 -13.39 -5.98 -16.30
N ALA A 139 -14.38 -5.64 -15.48
CA ALA A 139 -15.21 -4.44 -15.65
C ALA A 139 -14.40 -3.13 -15.53
N ASP A 140 -13.38 -3.11 -14.65
CA ASP A 140 -12.52 -1.95 -14.49
C ASP A 140 -11.63 -1.80 -15.73
N TRP A 141 -11.02 -2.90 -16.20
CA TRP A 141 -10.23 -2.91 -17.44
C TRP A 141 -11.03 -2.46 -18.66
N GLN A 142 -12.25 -2.96 -18.84
CA GLN A 142 -13.15 -2.56 -19.93
C GLN A 142 -13.49 -1.08 -19.87
N TRP A 143 -13.77 -0.57 -18.67
CA TRP A 143 -14.10 0.85 -18.50
C TRP A 143 -12.92 1.75 -18.84
N TYR A 144 -11.73 1.46 -18.29
CA TYR A 144 -10.52 2.24 -18.58
C TYR A 144 -10.14 2.16 -20.07
N ALA A 145 -10.27 0.99 -20.69
CA ALA A 145 -10.00 0.84 -22.12
C ALA A 145 -10.95 1.69 -22.98
N SER A 146 -12.24 1.70 -22.65
CA SER A 146 -13.22 2.55 -23.33
C SER A 146 -12.94 4.04 -23.09
N ARG A 147 -12.68 4.44 -21.83
CA ARG A 147 -12.44 5.82 -21.41
C ARG A 147 -11.23 6.48 -22.10
N TYR A 148 -10.19 5.69 -22.33
CA TYR A 148 -8.90 6.13 -22.88
C TYR A 148 -8.66 5.65 -24.32
N ASN A 149 -9.66 5.04 -24.97
CA ASN A 149 -9.58 4.48 -26.32
C ASN A 149 -8.41 3.48 -26.50
N LEU A 150 -8.21 2.60 -25.53
CA LEU A 150 -7.14 1.60 -25.51
C LEU A 150 -7.64 0.24 -25.99
N LYS A 151 -6.71 -0.59 -26.48
CA LYS A 151 -6.99 -1.97 -26.87
C LYS A 151 -6.65 -2.92 -25.73
N LEU A 152 -7.63 -3.72 -25.30
CA LEU A 152 -7.40 -4.78 -24.32
C LEU A 152 -6.84 -6.03 -25.00
N GLN A 153 -5.78 -6.58 -24.43
CA GLN A 153 -5.22 -7.87 -24.82
C GLN A 153 -5.16 -8.78 -23.60
N ASP A 154 -5.92 -9.89 -23.62
CA ASP A 154 -5.83 -10.92 -22.58
C ASP A 154 -4.60 -11.81 -22.84
N LEU A 155 -3.54 -11.58 -22.07
CA LEU A 155 -2.30 -12.37 -22.13
C LEU A 155 -2.48 -13.82 -21.64
N ASN A 156 -3.54 -14.12 -20.89
CA ASN A 156 -3.87 -15.45 -20.40
C ASN A 156 -4.84 -16.22 -21.29
N ALA A 157 -5.46 -15.59 -22.30
CA ALA A 157 -6.32 -16.27 -23.28
C ALA A 157 -5.73 -17.56 -23.88
N PRO A 158 -4.44 -17.63 -24.29
CA PRO A 158 -3.87 -18.89 -24.80
C PRO A 158 -3.75 -19.98 -23.73
N LYS A 159 -3.50 -19.60 -22.46
CA LYS A 159 -3.43 -20.55 -21.34
C LYS A 159 -4.79 -21.12 -20.97
N ARG A 160 -5.86 -20.31 -21.06
CA ARG A 160 -7.26 -20.77 -20.85
C ARG A 160 -7.64 -21.86 -21.86
N LYS A 161 -7.26 -21.70 -23.14
CA LYS A 161 -7.47 -22.74 -24.17
C LYS A 161 -6.77 -24.08 -23.89
N THR A 162 -5.74 -24.07 -23.04
CA THR A 162 -4.98 -25.27 -22.64
C THR A 162 -5.48 -25.82 -21.29
N SER A 163 -6.41 -25.12 -20.62
CA SER A 163 -7.03 -25.57 -19.38
C SER A 163 -7.90 -26.78 -19.66
N ILE A 164 -7.68 -27.84 -18.88
CA ILE A 164 -8.41 -29.11 -18.97
C ILE A 164 -9.92 -28.90 -18.70
N TYR A 165 -10.28 -27.81 -18.01
CA TYR A 165 -11.65 -27.49 -17.63
C TYR A 165 -12.44 -26.68 -18.67
N ASP A 166 -11.78 -26.11 -19.68
CA ASP A 166 -12.42 -25.32 -20.74
C ASP A 166 -12.59 -26.12 -22.05
N GLN A 167 -12.23 -27.41 -22.06
CA GLN A 167 -12.43 -28.28 -23.22
C GLN A 167 -13.87 -28.82 -23.23
N PRO A 168 -14.55 -28.81 -24.39
CA PRO A 168 -15.87 -29.40 -24.50
C PRO A 168 -15.81 -30.89 -24.11
N PHE A 169 -16.70 -31.31 -23.21
CA PHE A 169 -16.85 -32.70 -22.81
C PHE A 169 -16.97 -33.59 -24.06
N GLY A 170 -16.02 -34.51 -24.25
CA GLY A 170 -16.03 -35.48 -25.35
C GLY A 170 -14.84 -35.42 -26.32
N GLN A 171 -13.91 -34.48 -26.17
CA GLN A 171 -12.63 -34.54 -26.91
C GLN A 171 -11.65 -35.50 -26.21
N PRO A 172 -11.05 -36.47 -26.93
CA PRO A 172 -10.06 -37.36 -26.34
C PRO A 172 -8.83 -36.56 -25.92
N PHE A 173 -8.46 -36.71 -24.65
CA PHE A 173 -7.28 -36.12 -24.06
C PHE A 173 -6.04 -36.59 -24.86
N THR A 174 -5.38 -35.70 -25.62
CA THR A 174 -4.07 -36.00 -26.19
C THR A 174 -2.99 -35.40 -25.28
N LEU A 175 -2.55 -36.19 -24.29
CA LEU A 175 -1.29 -35.92 -23.59
C LEU A 175 -0.24 -36.15 -24.66
N LYS A 176 0.28 -35.07 -25.23
CA LYS A 176 1.59 -35.13 -25.87
C LYS A 176 2.58 -35.46 -24.76
N HIS A 177 2.73 -36.75 -24.48
CA HIS A 177 3.76 -37.30 -23.61
C HIS A 177 5.10 -36.95 -24.24
N ARG A 178 5.64 -35.78 -23.87
CA ARG A 178 7.06 -35.52 -24.01
C ARG A 178 7.74 -36.49 -23.04
N GLY A 179 8.33 -37.54 -23.59
CA GLY A 179 8.94 -38.64 -22.85
C GLY A 179 9.81 -38.14 -21.70
N MET A 180 9.25 -38.22 -20.50
CA MET A 180 9.99 -38.23 -19.26
C MET A 180 9.64 -39.56 -18.61
N THR A 181 10.58 -40.50 -18.68
CA THR A 181 10.67 -41.65 -17.77
C THR A 181 10.81 -41.10 -16.35
N GLN A 182 9.69 -40.77 -15.72
CA GLN A 182 9.65 -40.51 -14.29
C GLN A 182 9.58 -41.86 -13.58
N LYS A 183 10.70 -42.21 -12.95
CA LYS A 183 10.78 -43.23 -11.92
C LYS A 183 9.78 -42.86 -10.84
N THR A 184 8.70 -43.62 -10.70
CA THR A 184 7.68 -43.46 -9.65
C THR A 184 8.36 -43.47 -8.28
N SER A 185 8.48 -42.30 -7.66
CA SER A 185 8.61 -42.22 -6.20
C SER A 185 7.22 -42.38 -5.63
N GLU A 186 7.00 -43.54 -5.02
CA GLU A 186 5.83 -43.90 -4.25
C GLU A 186 5.61 -42.86 -3.15
N ILE A 187 4.59 -42.02 -3.31
CA ILE A 187 4.18 -41.04 -2.30
C ILE A 187 3.47 -41.83 -1.20
N GLN A 188 4.18 -42.08 -0.11
CA GLN A 188 3.60 -42.66 1.09
C GLN A 188 2.62 -41.63 1.71
N PRO A 189 1.36 -42.01 2.02
CA PRO A 189 0.42 -41.11 2.67
C PRO A 189 0.97 -40.64 4.03
N PRO A 190 0.77 -39.37 4.43
CA PRO A 190 1.17 -38.93 5.76
C PRO A 190 0.39 -39.69 6.83
N ALA A 191 1.12 -40.27 7.79
CA ALA A 191 0.54 -41.00 8.91
C ALA A 191 -0.39 -40.10 9.75
N PRO A 192 -1.51 -40.64 10.27
CA PRO A 192 -2.39 -39.89 11.17
C PRO A 192 -1.65 -39.49 12.46
N PRO A 193 -1.97 -38.33 13.06
CA PRO A 193 -1.32 -37.88 14.27
C PRO A 193 -1.59 -38.85 15.43
N PRO A 194 -0.58 -39.21 16.24
CA PRO A 194 -0.75 -40.15 17.33
C PRO A 194 -1.66 -39.57 18.42
N ALA A 195 -2.56 -40.42 18.89
CA ALA A 195 -3.44 -40.18 20.03
C ALA A 195 -2.65 -39.80 21.28
N LYS A 196 -3.22 -38.88 22.08
CA LYS A 196 -2.71 -38.47 23.39
C LYS A 196 -2.56 -39.70 24.29
N THR A 197 -1.32 -40.10 24.55
CA THR A 197 -0.99 -40.94 25.69
C THR A 197 -0.65 -40.03 26.86
N GLU A 198 -1.56 -40.06 27.83
CA GLU A 198 -1.36 -39.73 29.23
C GLU A 198 -0.06 -40.37 29.76
N ALA A 199 0.88 -39.53 30.18
CA ALA A 199 2.13 -39.96 30.78
C ALA A 199 2.36 -39.16 32.08
N ALA A 200 2.06 -39.85 33.18
CA ALA A 200 2.78 -39.91 34.44
C ALA A 200 3.41 -38.62 35.02
N GLU A 201 2.96 -38.31 36.24
CA GLU A 201 3.51 -37.37 37.20
C GLU A 201 5.04 -37.42 37.35
N PRO A 202 5.70 -36.25 37.41
CA PRO A 202 6.94 -36.08 38.15
C PRO A 202 6.67 -35.51 39.55
N LYS A 203 7.24 -36.21 40.54
CA LYS A 203 7.44 -35.91 41.96
C LYS A 203 7.66 -34.41 42.29
N PRO A 204 7.16 -33.92 43.44
CA PRO A 204 7.24 -32.50 43.82
C PRO A 204 8.68 -32.06 44.14
N ALA A 205 9.13 -31.03 43.42
CA ALA A 205 10.29 -30.24 43.80
C ALA A 205 9.86 -29.10 44.73
N VAL A 206 10.68 -28.92 45.75
CA VAL A 206 10.64 -28.01 46.88
C VAL A 206 10.20 -26.57 46.53
N VAL A 207 9.29 -26.05 47.35
CA VAL A 207 8.87 -24.66 47.42
C VAL A 207 10.03 -23.82 47.97
N GLU A 208 10.56 -22.89 47.18
CA GLU A 208 11.37 -21.79 47.68
C GLU A 208 10.56 -20.49 47.50
N ALA A 209 10.30 -19.84 48.64
CA ALA A 209 9.34 -18.75 48.80
C ALA A 209 9.79 -17.44 48.14
N PRO A 210 8.86 -16.54 47.78
CA PRO A 210 9.18 -15.21 47.27
C PRO A 210 9.63 -14.30 48.42
N VAL A 211 10.83 -13.74 48.30
CA VAL A 211 11.32 -12.66 49.19
C VAL A 211 10.73 -11.33 48.70
N LEU A 212 9.98 -10.68 49.60
CA LEU A 212 9.45 -9.32 49.47
C LEU A 212 10.57 -8.25 49.48
N GLU A 213 10.32 -7.22 48.66
CA GLU A 213 10.59 -5.78 48.82
C GLU A 213 11.90 -5.29 49.48
N THR A 214 12.59 -4.38 48.77
CA THR A 214 12.94 -3.06 49.33
C THR A 214 13.05 -1.99 48.20
N PRO A 215 12.59 -0.74 48.44
CA PRO A 215 12.69 0.38 47.51
C PRO A 215 14.08 1.07 47.54
N PRO A 216 14.39 1.93 46.55
CA PRO A 216 15.75 2.46 46.35
C PRO A 216 16.11 3.58 47.34
N VAL A 217 17.28 3.47 47.96
CA VAL A 217 17.90 4.51 48.78
C VAL A 217 18.66 5.50 47.87
N GLU A 218 18.25 6.75 48.03
CA GLU A 218 18.79 8.00 47.52
C GLU A 218 20.28 8.20 47.89
N LYS A 219 21.11 8.60 46.91
CA LYS A 219 22.51 8.99 47.13
C LYS A 219 22.60 10.48 47.46
N PRO A 220 23.30 10.89 48.53
CA PRO A 220 23.70 12.28 48.67
C PRO A 220 24.93 12.60 47.81
N ALA A 221 24.96 13.84 47.33
CA ALA A 221 26.03 14.44 46.54
C ALA A 221 27.34 14.59 47.32
N THR A 222 28.45 14.47 46.59
CA THR A 222 29.81 14.67 47.10
C THR A 222 30.37 15.98 46.54
N LYS A 223 30.84 16.82 47.47
CA LYS A 223 31.81 17.94 47.37
C LYS A 223 31.49 19.16 46.51
#